data_AF-A0A950TMZ2-F1
#
_entry.id   AF-A0A950TMZ2-F1
#
_cell.length_a   1.000
_cell.length_b   1.000
_cell.length_c   1.000
_cell.angle_alpha   90.00
_cell.angle_beta   90.00
_cell.angle_gamma   90.00
#
_symmetry.space_group_name_H-M   'P 1'
#
loop_
_entity.id
_entity.type
_entity.pdbx_description
1 polymer ?
#
loop_
_entity_poly.entity_id
_entity_poly.type
_entity_poly.pdbx_seq_one_letter_code
_entity_poly.pdbx_strand_id
1 'polypeptide(L)'
;MDPNPLTVPRPVDKRLASRCHQFTLMMVAMLREQGIPARARCGFAAYFNPPRFEDHWACEYWRADERRWILADAQLDEVWRTKLGIGFDNFDVPRGQFLTAPQAWDQCRRGAADPALFGISFAQLYGLWFIAGNLLRDLAALNAVEMLRWDVWGAQPQPDQHLDAEQVAFFDSIAAMTRYPGAAFEKIRSRYQSDERVRVPATVFNALRNRSEQLAR
;
A
#
# COMPACT_ATOMS: atom_id res chain seq x y z
N MET A 1 4.72 -27.82 4.70
CA MET A 1 5.55 -26.85 3.95
C MET A 1 6.76 -27.60 3.41
N ASP A 2 7.26 -27.22 2.23
CA ASP A 2 8.45 -27.82 1.59
C ASP A 2 9.72 -27.47 2.40
N PRO A 3 10.55 -28.45 2.83
CA PRO A 3 11.72 -28.23 3.67
C PRO A 3 12.95 -27.67 2.93
N ASN A 4 12.91 -27.52 1.60
CA ASN A 4 14.05 -27.01 0.84
C ASN A 4 14.44 -25.57 1.25
N PRO A 5 15.73 -25.17 1.13
CA PRO A 5 16.18 -23.81 1.43
C PRO A 5 15.40 -22.75 0.63
N LEU A 6 15.14 -21.58 1.22
CA LEU A 6 14.39 -20.49 0.56
C LEU A 6 15.02 -20.01 -0.77
N THR A 7 16.33 -20.19 -0.92
CA THR A 7 17.10 -19.84 -2.13
C THR A 7 16.88 -20.78 -3.31
N VAL A 8 16.24 -21.93 -3.10
CA VAL A 8 15.94 -22.89 -4.18
C VAL A 8 14.56 -22.56 -4.77
N PRO A 9 14.44 -22.19 -6.05
CA PRO A 9 13.14 -21.89 -6.65
C PRO A 9 12.20 -23.09 -6.59
N ARG A 10 10.94 -22.84 -6.24
CA ARG A 10 9.89 -23.88 -6.28
C ARG A 10 9.28 -23.96 -7.69
N PRO A 11 8.96 -25.17 -8.18
CA PRO A 11 8.04 -25.36 -9.30
C PRO A 11 6.74 -24.59 -9.11
N VAL A 12 6.14 -24.10 -10.20
CA VAL A 12 4.97 -23.19 -10.15
C VAL A 12 3.81 -23.78 -9.35
N ASP A 13 3.53 -25.06 -9.51
CA ASP A 13 2.49 -25.84 -8.82
C ASP A 13 2.74 -26.00 -7.32
N LYS A 14 3.97 -25.76 -6.86
CA LYS A 14 4.38 -25.80 -5.44
C LYS A 14 4.59 -24.42 -4.82
N ARG A 15 4.39 -23.34 -5.58
CA ARG A 15 4.46 -21.97 -5.04
C ARG A 15 3.19 -21.65 -4.27
N LEU A 16 3.33 -20.92 -3.16
CA LEU A 16 2.19 -20.40 -2.43
C LEU A 16 1.50 -19.30 -3.26
N ALA A 17 0.24 -19.51 -3.63
CA ALA A 17 -0.58 -18.46 -4.22
C ALA A 17 -0.81 -17.35 -3.18
N SER A 18 -0.48 -16.12 -3.54
CA SER A 18 -0.52 -14.96 -2.65
C SER A 18 -0.87 -13.71 -3.44
N ARG A 19 -1.13 -12.60 -2.75
CA ARG A 19 -1.40 -11.31 -3.40
C ARG A 19 -0.38 -10.27 -2.96
N CYS A 20 -0.38 -9.10 -3.61
CA CYS A 20 0.55 -7.98 -3.41
C CYS A 20 0.94 -7.72 -1.95
N HIS A 21 -0.06 -7.61 -1.08
CA HIS A 21 0.13 -7.39 0.35
C HIS A 21 1.00 -8.47 1.01
N GLN A 22 0.75 -9.75 0.75
CA GLN A 22 1.55 -10.83 1.35
C GLN A 22 3.00 -10.85 0.83
N PHE A 23 3.23 -10.61 -0.46
CA PHE A 23 4.59 -10.47 -0.99
C PHE A 23 5.33 -9.30 -0.32
N THR A 24 4.64 -8.17 -0.16
CA THR A 24 5.17 -6.98 0.53
C THR A 24 5.54 -7.29 1.97
N LEU A 25 4.62 -7.87 2.76
CA LEU A 25 4.87 -8.16 4.17
C LEU A 25 5.99 -9.19 4.36
N MET A 26 6.04 -10.22 3.50
CA MET A 26 7.11 -11.20 3.54
C MET A 26 8.48 -10.55 3.30
N MET A 27 8.59 -9.68 2.30
CA MET A 27 9.83 -8.95 2.03
C MET A 27 10.20 -8.00 3.17
N VAL A 28 9.23 -7.24 3.71
CA VAL A 28 9.45 -6.35 4.85
C VAL A 28 9.96 -7.12 6.07
N ALA A 29 9.35 -8.27 6.38
CA ALA A 29 9.76 -9.13 7.49
C ALA A 29 11.19 -9.66 7.30
N MET A 30 11.50 -10.21 6.11
CA MET A 30 12.84 -10.71 5.78
C MET A 30 13.92 -9.63 5.89
N LEU A 31 13.65 -8.43 5.37
CA LEU A 31 14.60 -7.31 5.43
C LEU A 31 14.83 -6.83 6.87
N ARG A 32 13.75 -6.69 7.66
CA ARG A 32 13.85 -6.31 9.07
C ARG A 32 14.64 -7.34 9.88
N GLU A 33 14.45 -8.63 9.61
CA GLU A 33 15.22 -9.71 10.24
C GLU A 33 16.72 -9.61 9.92
N GLN A 34 17.07 -9.12 8.73
CA GLN A 34 18.46 -8.85 8.33
C GLN A 34 18.98 -7.47 8.81
N GLY A 35 18.23 -6.75 9.66
CA GLY A 35 18.61 -5.43 10.16
C GLY A 35 18.48 -4.31 9.13
N ILE A 36 17.84 -4.53 7.98
CA ILE A 36 17.60 -3.52 6.96
C ILE A 36 16.29 -2.79 7.27
N PRO A 37 16.30 -1.45 7.44
CA PRO A 37 15.07 -0.70 7.63
C PRO A 37 14.14 -0.87 6.44
N ALA A 38 12.94 -1.41 6.70
CA ALA A 38 11.92 -1.66 5.68
C ALA A 38 10.51 -1.34 6.21
N ARG A 39 9.63 -0.95 5.30
CA ARG A 39 8.22 -0.63 5.58
C ARG A 39 7.33 -0.96 4.39
N ALA A 40 6.10 -1.37 4.67
CA ALA A 40 5.08 -1.55 3.65
C ALA A 40 4.52 -0.18 3.24
N ARG A 41 4.17 -0.03 1.96
CA ARG A 41 3.46 1.12 1.41
C ARG A 41 2.22 0.67 0.69
N CYS A 42 1.13 1.39 0.91
CA CYS A 42 -0.12 1.23 0.18
C CYS A 42 -0.24 2.34 -0.87
N GLY A 43 -0.64 1.98 -2.09
CA GLY A 43 -0.70 2.91 -3.19
C GLY A 43 -1.22 2.27 -4.46
N PHE A 44 -0.71 2.73 -5.60
CA PHE A 44 -1.22 2.36 -6.91
C PHE A 44 -0.11 2.19 -7.93
N ALA A 45 -0.11 1.05 -8.62
CA ALA A 45 0.86 0.67 -9.64
C ALA A 45 0.37 1.00 -11.06
N ALA A 46 1.19 1.71 -11.82
CA ALA A 46 0.87 2.17 -13.18
C ALA A 46 1.20 1.13 -14.28
N TYR A 47 1.74 -0.03 -13.90
CA TYR A 47 2.34 -1.00 -14.84
C TYR A 47 1.55 -2.30 -15.02
N PHE A 48 0.41 -2.47 -14.32
CA PHE A 48 -0.43 -3.66 -14.50
C PHE A 48 -1.45 -3.48 -15.62
N ASN A 49 -2.19 -2.37 -15.63
CA ASN A 49 -3.25 -2.09 -16.62
C ASN A 49 -3.24 -0.63 -17.10
N PRO A 50 -2.17 -0.15 -17.76
CA PRO A 50 -2.11 1.21 -18.28
C PRO A 50 -3.33 1.54 -19.17
N PRO A 51 -3.94 2.75 -19.06
CA PRO A 51 -3.48 3.91 -18.30
C PRO A 51 -3.97 3.95 -16.83
N ARG A 52 -4.52 2.86 -16.30
CA ARG A 52 -5.03 2.79 -14.93
C ARG A 52 -3.90 2.56 -13.92
N PHE A 53 -4.16 3.01 -12.69
CA PHE A 53 -3.31 2.82 -11.53
C PHE A 53 -3.98 1.79 -10.60
N GLU A 54 -3.50 0.54 -10.62
CA GLU A 54 -4.09 -0.56 -9.85
C GLU A 54 -3.71 -0.47 -8.37
N ASP A 55 -4.69 -0.67 -7.48
CA ASP A 55 -4.48 -0.82 -6.03
C ASP A 55 -3.38 -1.83 -5.75
N HIS A 56 -2.35 -1.39 -5.05
CA HIS A 56 -1.16 -2.21 -4.88
C HIS A 56 -0.40 -1.90 -3.60
N TRP A 57 0.35 -2.91 -3.16
CA TRP A 57 1.23 -2.83 -2.01
C TRP A 57 2.65 -3.12 -2.46
N ALA A 58 3.59 -2.34 -1.95
CA ALA A 58 5.01 -2.49 -2.24
C ALA A 58 5.85 -2.29 -0.97
N CYS A 59 7.07 -2.83 -0.98
CA CYS A 59 8.03 -2.65 0.09
C CYS A 59 8.88 -1.41 -0.20
N GLU A 60 9.05 -0.54 0.79
CA GLU A 60 10.15 0.43 0.80
C GLU A 60 11.25 -0.03 1.75
N TYR A 61 12.49 -0.04 1.28
CA TYR A 61 13.64 -0.38 2.11
C TYR A 61 14.77 0.63 1.98
N TRP A 62 15.58 0.76 3.03
CA TRP A 62 16.70 1.69 3.05
C TRP A 62 17.93 1.04 2.41
N ARG A 63 18.43 1.66 1.33
CA ARG A 63 19.69 1.29 0.69
C ARG A 63 20.78 2.23 1.20
N ALA A 64 21.64 1.69 2.08
CA ALA A 64 22.55 2.49 2.91
C ALA A 64 23.70 3.13 2.13
N ASP A 65 24.23 2.41 1.15
CA ASP A 65 25.26 2.86 0.20
C ASP A 65 24.78 4.05 -0.65
N GLU A 66 23.50 4.05 -1.05
CA GLU A 66 22.91 5.16 -1.81
C GLU A 66 22.21 6.20 -0.93
N ARG A 67 22.12 5.97 0.38
CA ARG A 67 21.43 6.83 1.36
C ARG A 67 20.01 7.23 0.92
N ARG A 68 19.25 6.28 0.37
CA ARG A 68 17.87 6.53 -0.07
C ARG A 68 16.94 5.35 0.20
N TRP A 69 15.65 5.66 0.23
CA TRP A 69 14.58 4.68 0.23
C TRP A 69 14.33 4.17 -1.19
N ILE A 70 14.41 2.86 -1.35
CA ILE A 70 14.12 2.15 -2.59
C ILE A 70 12.71 1.57 -2.51
N LEU A 71 11.97 1.61 -3.61
CA LEU A 71 10.71 0.91 -3.73
C LEU A 71 10.94 -0.43 -4.43
N ALA A 72 10.43 -1.50 -3.85
CA ALA A 72 10.49 -2.84 -4.41
C ALA A 72 9.11 -3.48 -4.47
N ASP A 73 8.83 -4.13 -5.59
CA ASP A 73 7.67 -4.98 -5.79
C ASP A 73 8.12 -6.44 -5.93
N ALA A 74 8.00 -7.17 -4.82
CA ALA A 74 8.33 -8.60 -4.74
C ALA A 74 7.26 -9.51 -5.39
N GLN A 75 6.12 -8.97 -5.83
CA GLN A 75 5.13 -9.75 -6.59
C GLN A 75 5.62 -10.01 -8.02
N LEU A 76 6.42 -9.09 -8.58
CA LEU A 76 6.91 -9.21 -9.96
C LEU A 76 8.06 -10.21 -10.04
N ASP A 77 7.87 -11.27 -10.84
CA ASP A 77 8.94 -12.12 -11.33
C ASP A 77 9.22 -11.84 -12.82
N GLU A 78 10.22 -12.52 -13.38
CA GLU A 78 10.59 -12.35 -14.80
C GLU A 78 9.44 -12.66 -15.76
N VAL A 79 8.57 -13.61 -15.41
CA VAL A 79 7.40 -13.98 -16.22
C VAL A 79 6.42 -12.79 -16.29
N TRP A 80 6.08 -12.20 -15.14
CA TRP A 80 5.21 -11.03 -15.10
C TRP A 80 5.86 -9.80 -15.74
N ARG A 81 7.14 -9.57 -15.51
CA ARG A 81 7.87 -8.44 -16.12
C ARG A 81 7.87 -8.54 -17.65
N THR A 82 8.12 -9.73 -18.19
CA THR A 82 8.07 -9.99 -19.64
C THR A 82 6.66 -9.78 -20.19
N LYS A 83 5.65 -10.37 -19.55
CA LYS A 83 4.24 -10.26 -19.99
C LYS A 83 3.72 -8.83 -19.99
N LEU A 84 4.13 -8.03 -19.01
CA LEU A 84 3.69 -6.65 -18.84
C LEU A 84 4.61 -5.63 -19.53
N GLY A 85 5.68 -6.08 -20.19
CA GLY A 85 6.66 -5.19 -20.83
C GLY A 85 7.41 -4.29 -19.84
N ILE A 86 7.61 -4.74 -18.60
CA ILE A 86 8.28 -3.98 -17.54
C ILE A 86 9.79 -4.04 -17.73
N GLY A 87 10.36 -2.93 -18.18
CA GLY A 87 11.80 -2.77 -18.41
C GLY A 87 12.62 -2.29 -17.19
N PHE A 88 11.98 -1.91 -16.09
CA PHE A 88 12.67 -1.46 -14.87
C PHE A 88 13.01 -2.62 -13.93
N ASP A 89 13.93 -2.38 -13.00
CA ASP A 89 14.23 -3.29 -11.91
C ASP A 89 13.08 -3.30 -10.88
N ASN A 90 12.47 -4.46 -10.64
CA ASN A 90 11.38 -4.57 -9.67
C ASN A 90 11.85 -4.43 -8.21
N PHE A 91 13.17 -4.45 -7.95
CA PHE A 91 13.75 -4.10 -6.66
C PHE A 91 14.23 -2.64 -6.59
N ASP A 92 14.03 -1.84 -7.63
CA ASP A 92 14.24 -0.38 -7.66
C ASP A 92 13.20 0.28 -8.59
N VAL A 93 11.92 0.11 -8.23
CA VAL A 93 10.78 0.58 -9.01
C VAL A 93 10.81 2.10 -9.10
N PRO A 94 10.77 2.69 -10.32
CA PRO A 94 10.75 4.13 -10.48
C PRO A 94 9.56 4.76 -9.76
N ARG A 95 9.77 5.91 -9.10
CA ARG A 95 8.73 6.58 -8.29
C ARG A 95 7.52 7.07 -9.10
N GLY A 96 7.63 7.17 -10.42
CA GLY A 96 6.50 7.46 -11.32
C GLY A 96 5.68 6.22 -11.69
N GLN A 97 6.20 5.01 -11.46
CA GLN A 97 5.55 3.74 -11.79
C GLN A 97 4.69 3.20 -10.65
N PHE A 98 4.93 3.67 -9.42
CA PHE A 98 4.07 3.39 -8.27
C PHE A 98 3.85 4.68 -7.49
N LEU A 99 2.60 5.10 -7.41
CA LEU A 99 2.18 6.26 -6.64
C LEU A 99 1.66 5.78 -5.30
N THR A 100 2.32 6.18 -4.22
CA THR A 100 1.79 5.96 -2.86
C THR A 100 0.43 6.63 -2.73
N ALA A 101 -0.45 6.11 -1.85
CA ALA A 101 -1.75 6.72 -1.60
C ALA A 101 -1.72 8.24 -1.35
N PRO A 102 -0.78 8.81 -0.55
CA PRO A 102 -0.68 10.27 -0.41
C PRO A 102 -0.30 11.02 -1.69
N GLN A 103 0.48 10.40 -2.58
CA GLN A 103 0.82 11.00 -3.88
C GLN A 103 -0.36 10.95 -4.85
N ALA A 104 -1.07 9.82 -4.92
CA ALA A 104 -2.26 9.68 -5.75
C ALA A 104 -3.37 10.66 -5.32
N TRP A 105 -3.60 10.77 -4.00
CA TRP A 105 -4.53 11.73 -3.41
C TRP A 105 -4.20 13.15 -3.85
N ASP A 106 -2.96 13.60 -3.63
CA ASP A 106 -2.54 14.94 -4.01
C ASP A 106 -2.67 15.24 -5.50
N GLN A 107 -2.26 14.29 -6.37
CA GLN A 107 -2.38 14.46 -7.82
C GLN A 107 -3.83 14.63 -8.24
N CYS A 108 -4.75 13.88 -7.64
CA CYS A 108 -6.18 14.04 -7.86
C CYS A 108 -6.69 15.38 -7.35
N ARG A 109 -6.31 15.78 -6.13
CA ARG A 109 -6.76 17.02 -5.49
C ARG A 109 -6.32 18.28 -6.24
N ARG A 110 -5.14 18.25 -6.88
CA ARG A 110 -4.65 19.34 -7.73
C ARG A 110 -5.10 19.27 -9.19
N GLY A 111 -5.97 18.32 -9.54
CA GLY A 111 -6.49 18.14 -10.91
C GLY A 111 -5.47 17.61 -11.93
N ALA A 112 -4.35 17.04 -11.47
CA ALA A 112 -3.30 16.50 -12.34
C ALA A 112 -3.47 15.03 -12.69
N ALA A 113 -4.38 14.33 -12.01
CA ALA A 113 -4.78 12.97 -12.32
C ALA A 113 -6.27 12.79 -12.08
N ASP A 114 -6.91 11.91 -12.84
CA ASP A 114 -8.33 11.59 -12.69
C ASP A 114 -8.52 10.49 -11.62
N PRO A 115 -9.29 10.74 -10.54
CA PRO A 115 -9.60 9.72 -9.53
C PRO A 115 -10.19 8.42 -10.09
N ALA A 116 -10.90 8.47 -11.23
CA ALA A 116 -11.50 7.29 -11.87
C ALA A 116 -10.46 6.32 -12.46
N LEU A 117 -9.18 6.71 -12.49
CA LEU A 117 -8.08 5.85 -12.93
C LEU A 117 -7.41 5.09 -11.78
N PHE A 118 -7.71 5.40 -10.51
CA PHE A 118 -7.07 4.80 -9.33
C PHE A 118 -8.02 3.83 -8.63
N GLY A 119 -7.67 2.55 -8.59
CA GLY A 119 -8.59 1.55 -8.06
C GLY A 119 -8.28 0.10 -8.41
N ILE A 120 -9.29 -0.76 -8.36
CA ILE A 120 -9.19 -2.19 -8.69
C ILE A 120 -10.04 -2.48 -9.92
N SER A 121 -9.40 -2.80 -11.05
CA SER A 121 -10.14 -2.93 -12.31
C SER A 121 -11.10 -4.10 -12.37
N PHE A 122 -10.72 -5.27 -11.85
CA PHE A 122 -11.60 -6.44 -11.89
C PHE A 122 -12.87 -6.26 -11.03
N ALA A 123 -12.82 -5.39 -10.02
CA ALA A 123 -13.91 -5.13 -9.09
C ALA A 123 -14.64 -3.81 -9.37
N GLN A 124 -14.19 -3.03 -10.36
CA GLN A 124 -14.72 -1.71 -10.71
C GLN A 124 -14.77 -0.74 -9.52
N LEU A 125 -13.80 -0.83 -8.61
CA LEU A 125 -13.71 0.05 -7.43
C LEU A 125 -12.73 1.18 -7.75
N TYR A 126 -13.21 2.41 -7.92
CA TYR A 126 -12.38 3.55 -8.26
C TYR A 126 -12.85 4.82 -7.55
N GLY A 127 -11.99 5.84 -7.55
CA GLY A 127 -12.36 7.19 -7.18
C GLY A 127 -11.74 7.65 -5.87
N LEU A 128 -12.04 8.90 -5.53
CA LEU A 128 -11.41 9.60 -4.43
C LEU A 128 -11.66 8.92 -3.07
N TRP A 129 -12.85 8.32 -2.89
CA TRP A 129 -13.20 7.54 -1.70
C TRP A 129 -12.27 6.33 -1.51
N PHE A 130 -11.89 5.66 -2.60
CA PHE A 130 -11.03 4.49 -2.58
C PHE A 130 -9.57 4.90 -2.27
N ILE A 131 -9.11 6.01 -2.86
CA ILE A 131 -7.80 6.59 -2.54
C ILE A 131 -7.72 6.99 -1.05
N ALA A 132 -8.76 7.60 -0.49
CA ALA A 132 -8.84 7.93 0.94
C ALA A 132 -8.74 6.70 1.84
N GLY A 133 -9.42 5.60 1.49
CA GLY A 133 -9.30 4.33 2.20
C GLY A 133 -7.85 3.82 2.23
N ASN A 134 -7.18 3.84 1.07
CA ASN A 134 -5.78 3.46 0.95
C ASN A 134 -4.82 4.40 1.68
N LEU A 135 -5.16 5.68 1.82
CA LEU A 135 -4.39 6.63 2.61
C LEU A 135 -4.32 6.22 4.09
N LEU A 136 -5.44 5.76 4.66
CA LEU A 136 -5.49 5.26 6.04
C LEU A 136 -4.73 3.95 6.19
N ARG A 137 -4.78 3.07 5.19
CA ARG A 137 -3.95 1.84 5.16
C ARG A 137 -2.46 2.15 5.09
N ASP A 138 -2.04 3.12 4.26
CA ASP A 138 -0.64 3.56 4.19
C ASP A 138 -0.19 4.15 5.52
N LEU A 139 -1.02 4.99 6.15
CA LEU A 139 -0.74 5.57 7.47
C LEU A 139 -0.58 4.49 8.57
N ALA A 140 -1.44 3.46 8.57
CA ALA A 140 -1.31 2.33 9.49
C ALA A 140 -0.04 1.52 9.22
N ALA A 141 0.28 1.25 7.95
CA ALA A 141 1.49 0.54 7.54
C ALA A 141 2.78 1.28 7.96
N LEU A 142 2.80 2.61 7.86
CA LEU A 142 3.88 3.46 8.36
C LEU A 142 4.06 3.38 9.89
N ASN A 143 3.04 2.93 10.60
CA ASN A 143 3.04 2.66 12.04
C ASN A 143 3.28 1.18 12.39
N ALA A 144 3.72 0.37 11.42
CA ALA A 144 3.88 -1.07 11.52
C ALA A 144 2.59 -1.82 11.89
N VAL A 145 1.43 -1.27 11.51
CA VAL A 145 0.12 -1.92 11.63
C VAL A 145 -0.34 -2.33 10.23
N GLU A 146 -0.09 -3.61 9.92
CA GLU A 146 -0.12 -4.18 8.57
C GLU A 146 -1.45 -4.91 8.32
N MET A 147 -2.49 -4.15 8.01
CA MET A 147 -3.89 -4.60 7.90
C MET A 147 -4.21 -5.32 6.58
N LEU A 148 -5.28 -6.12 6.53
CA LEU A 148 -5.75 -6.64 5.25
C LEU A 148 -6.29 -5.50 4.38
N ARG A 149 -6.13 -5.65 3.06
CA ARG A 149 -6.57 -4.67 2.04
C ARG A 149 -8.06 -4.37 2.03
N TRP A 150 -8.87 -5.25 2.57
CA TRP A 150 -10.33 -5.12 2.67
C TRP A 150 -10.81 -4.87 4.10
N ASP A 151 -9.88 -4.66 5.05
CA ASP A 151 -10.27 -4.19 6.38
C ASP A 151 -10.62 -2.70 6.30
N VAL A 152 -11.75 -2.36 6.91
CA VAL A 152 -12.32 -1.02 6.96
C VAL A 152 -12.48 -0.61 8.42
N TRP A 153 -12.02 0.60 8.75
CA TRP A 153 -12.10 1.17 10.09
C TRP A 153 -12.07 2.70 10.06
N GLY A 154 -12.44 3.32 11.18
CA GLY A 154 -12.27 4.75 11.40
C GLY A 154 -13.00 5.60 10.36
N ALA A 155 -12.32 6.60 9.84
CA ALA A 155 -12.85 7.53 8.85
C ALA A 155 -12.79 7.02 7.41
N GLN A 156 -12.45 5.74 7.16
CA GLN A 156 -12.45 5.22 5.79
C GLN A 156 -13.83 5.40 5.15
N PRO A 157 -13.90 6.01 3.95
CA PRO A 157 -15.18 6.25 3.29
C PRO A 157 -15.88 4.95 2.89
N GLN A 158 -17.20 5.01 2.80
CA GLN A 158 -18.00 3.95 2.20
C GLN A 158 -17.77 3.88 0.69
N PRO A 159 -18.08 2.73 0.05
CA PRO A 159 -18.05 2.62 -1.41
C PRO A 159 -18.88 3.73 -2.07
N ASP A 160 -18.28 4.37 -3.08
CA ASP A 160 -18.86 5.46 -3.88
C ASP A 160 -19.28 6.71 -3.09
N GLN A 161 -18.82 6.85 -1.85
CA GLN A 161 -19.11 8.02 -1.04
C GLN A 161 -18.52 9.29 -1.65
N HIS A 162 -19.35 10.32 -1.80
CA HIS A 162 -18.88 11.67 -2.04
C HIS A 162 -18.34 12.27 -0.74
N LEU A 163 -17.12 12.80 -0.79
CA LEU A 163 -16.45 13.39 0.38
C LEU A 163 -16.81 14.88 0.49
N ASP A 164 -17.30 15.30 1.65
CA ASP A 164 -17.54 16.71 1.93
C ASP A 164 -16.22 17.48 2.17
N ALA A 165 -16.33 18.80 2.33
CA ALA A 165 -15.17 19.67 2.50
C ALA A 165 -14.35 19.35 3.78
N GLU A 166 -14.99 18.90 4.85
CA GLU A 166 -14.31 18.55 6.11
C GLU A 166 -13.55 17.23 5.95
N GLN A 167 -14.18 16.22 5.37
CA GLN A 167 -13.56 14.94 5.06
C GLN A 167 -12.38 15.11 4.11
N VAL A 168 -12.54 15.93 3.07
CA VAL A 168 -11.46 16.26 2.14
C VAL A 168 -10.30 16.93 2.87
N ALA A 169 -10.55 17.95 3.69
CA ALA A 169 -9.51 18.63 4.46
C ALA A 169 -8.79 17.68 5.44
N PHE A 170 -9.53 16.73 6.02
CA PHE A 170 -8.97 15.69 6.87
C PHE A 170 -7.96 14.82 6.11
N PHE A 171 -8.35 14.28 4.95
CA PHE A 171 -7.46 13.45 4.12
C PHE A 171 -6.31 14.27 3.49
N ASP A 172 -6.54 15.53 3.12
CA ASP A 172 -5.48 16.46 2.69
C ASP A 172 -4.39 16.58 3.78
N SER A 173 -4.78 16.68 5.05
CA SER A 173 -3.85 16.76 6.19
C SER A 173 -3.03 15.48 6.39
N ILE A 174 -3.64 14.31 6.17
CA ILE A 174 -2.97 13.01 6.25
C ILE A 174 -2.00 12.87 5.07
N ALA A 175 -2.45 13.18 3.86
CA ALA A 175 -1.64 13.04 2.65
C ALA A 175 -0.40 13.93 2.68
N ALA A 176 -0.54 15.17 3.15
CA ALA A 176 0.59 16.08 3.34
C ALA A 176 1.63 15.51 4.33
N MET A 177 1.19 14.81 5.36
CA MET A 177 2.04 14.25 6.40
C MET A 177 2.74 12.95 5.96
N THR A 178 2.05 12.06 5.27
CA THR A 178 2.55 10.71 4.93
C THR A 178 3.29 10.64 3.60
N ARG A 179 3.32 11.72 2.81
CA ARG A 179 4.03 11.75 1.51
C ARG A 179 5.53 11.47 1.65
N TYR A 180 6.17 12.09 2.64
CA TYR A 180 7.61 11.97 2.92
C TYR A 180 7.83 11.58 4.38
N PRO A 181 7.53 10.33 4.74
CA PRO A 181 7.39 9.91 6.13
C PRO A 181 8.69 10.02 6.94
N GLY A 182 9.86 9.99 6.30
CA GLY A 182 11.14 10.17 6.98
C GLY A 182 11.30 11.54 7.67
N ALA A 183 10.71 12.60 7.11
CA ALA A 183 10.77 13.95 7.68
C ALA A 183 9.65 14.24 8.71
N ALA A 184 8.63 13.40 8.77
CA ALA A 184 7.42 13.63 9.55
C ALA A 184 7.09 12.49 10.53
N PHE A 185 8.06 11.63 10.83
CA PHE A 185 7.83 10.39 11.59
C PHE A 185 7.11 10.62 12.93
N GLU A 186 7.59 11.55 13.75
CA GLU A 186 6.97 11.87 15.05
C GLU A 186 5.52 12.38 14.89
N LYS A 187 5.26 13.18 13.87
CA LYS A 187 3.91 13.70 13.58
C LYS A 187 2.97 12.58 13.14
N ILE A 188 3.47 11.67 12.30
CA ILE A 188 2.76 10.46 11.85
C ILE A 188 2.40 9.59 13.04
N ARG A 189 3.38 9.36 13.94
CA ARG A 189 3.19 8.52 15.11
C ARG A 189 2.20 9.13 16.09
N SER A 190 2.37 10.41 16.41
CA SER A 190 1.47 11.17 17.28
C SER A 190 0.05 11.14 16.75
N ARG A 191 -0.15 11.45 15.45
CA ARG A 191 -1.49 11.43 14.84
C ARG A 191 -2.14 10.05 14.91
N TYR A 192 -1.38 9.00 14.61
CA TYR A 192 -1.90 7.63 14.66
C TYR A 192 -2.28 7.20 16.08
N GLN A 193 -1.56 7.66 17.11
CA GLN A 193 -1.85 7.31 18.49
C GLN A 193 -3.02 8.11 19.08
N SER A 194 -3.19 9.36 18.68
CA SER A 194 -4.16 10.28 19.30
C SER A 194 -5.51 10.38 18.59
N ASP A 195 -5.61 9.96 17.32
CA ASP A 195 -6.83 10.14 16.52
C ASP A 195 -7.49 8.79 16.17
N GLU A 196 -8.63 8.52 16.80
CA GLU A 196 -9.41 7.29 16.61
C GLU A 196 -9.96 7.14 15.19
N ARG A 197 -10.04 8.23 14.43
CA ARG A 197 -10.45 8.19 13.01
C ARG A 197 -9.43 7.49 12.12
N VAL A 198 -8.17 7.40 12.54
CA VAL A 198 -7.09 6.75 11.78
C VAL A 198 -6.50 5.53 12.48
N ARG A 199 -6.53 5.51 13.81
CA ARG A 199 -6.00 4.40 14.60
C ARG A 199 -6.81 3.14 14.36
N VAL A 200 -6.13 2.03 14.06
CA VAL A 200 -6.81 0.73 13.92
C VAL A 200 -7.40 0.31 15.28
N PRO A 201 -8.71 0.08 15.36
CA PRO A 201 -9.37 -0.42 16.57
C PRO A 201 -9.18 -1.94 16.74
N ALA A 202 -9.60 -2.48 17.89
CA ALA A 202 -9.55 -3.92 18.16
C ALA A 202 -10.47 -4.76 17.25
N THR A 203 -11.51 -4.14 16.69
CA THR A 203 -12.48 -4.78 15.80
C THR A 203 -12.60 -3.96 14.52
N VAL A 204 -12.40 -4.59 13.38
CA VAL A 204 -12.52 -3.96 12.05
C VAL A 204 -13.64 -4.63 11.25
N PHE A 205 -14.16 -3.94 10.24
CA PHE A 205 -15.08 -4.55 9.29
C PHE A 205 -14.30 -5.17 8.13
N ASN A 206 -14.41 -6.48 7.96
CA ASN A 206 -13.80 -7.21 6.85
C ASN A 206 -14.78 -7.17 5.66
N ALA A 207 -14.51 -6.28 4.69
CA ALA A 207 -15.41 -6.07 3.55
C ALA A 207 -15.49 -7.28 2.61
N LEU A 208 -14.45 -8.09 2.52
CA LEU A 208 -14.45 -9.31 1.70
C LEU A 208 -15.37 -10.40 2.27
N ARG A 209 -15.47 -10.49 3.59
CA ARG A 209 -16.32 -11.45 4.31
C ARG A 209 -17.65 -10.87 4.77
N ASN A 210 -17.85 -9.56 4.59
CA ASN A 210 -19.03 -8.82 5.00
C ASN A 210 -19.38 -9.01 6.49
N ARG A 211 -18.38 -8.90 7.38
CA ARG A 211 -18.58 -9.03 8.84
C ARG A 211 -17.50 -8.31 9.64
N SER A 212 -17.82 -7.98 10.89
CA SER A 212 -16.83 -7.48 11.84
C SER A 212 -15.95 -8.61 12.37
N GLU A 213 -14.64 -8.37 12.46
CA GLU A 213 -13.65 -9.33 12.95
C GLU A 213 -12.78 -8.68 14.03
N GLN A 214 -12.53 -9.41 15.13
CA GLN A 214 -11.54 -9.00 16.12
C GLN A 214 -10.14 -9.30 15.60
N LEU A 215 -9.23 -8.34 15.74
CA LEU A 215 -7.83 -8.52 15.39
C LEU A 215 -7.14 -9.39 16.44
N ALA A 216 -6.36 -10.37 15.99
CA ALA A 216 -5.45 -11.10 16.86
C ALA A 216 -4.40 -10.11 17.38
N ARG A 217 -4.27 -10.02 18.72
CA ARG A 217 -3.26 -9.21 19.39
C ARG A 217 -1.96 -9.96 19.54
#